data_AF-A0A2U3L6Y7-F1
#
_entry.id   AF-A0A2U3L6Y7-F1
#
_cell.length_a   1.000
_cell.length_b   1.000
_cell.length_c   1.000
_cell.angle_alpha   90.00
_cell.angle_beta   90.00
_cell.angle_gamma   90.00
#
_symmetry.space_group_name_H-M   'P 1'
#
loop_
_entity.id
_entity.type
_entity.pdbx_description
1 polymer ?
#
loop_
_entity_poly.entity_id
_entity_poly.type
_entity_poly.pdbx_seq_one_letter_code
_entity_poly.pdbx_strand_id
1 'polypeptide(L)'
;MKMCNEMLKKTLELTEAMVAIADQGDGAREDVGCGVLYGLLRDSAYKIKKAAAEEIEAHVKKGLWPSGAGAAKRRPAGLATSEVKGALNTKIIGGK
;
A
#
# COMPACT_ATOMS: atom_id res chain seq x y z
N MET A 1 -4.76 14.35 -16.33
CA MET A 1 -3.45 13.95 -15.77
C MET A 1 -3.38 13.79 -14.26
N LYS A 2 -4.22 14.44 -13.44
CA LYS A 2 -4.18 14.25 -11.96
C LYS A 2 -4.24 12.79 -11.53
N MET A 3 -5.07 11.96 -12.20
CA MET A 3 -5.15 10.52 -11.92
C MET A 3 -3.83 9.78 -12.19
N CYS A 4 -3.08 10.16 -13.24
CA CYS A 4 -1.79 9.53 -13.55
C CYS A 4 -0.77 9.77 -12.43
N ASN A 5 -0.69 11.01 -11.92
CA ASN A 5 0.19 11.35 -10.79
C ASN A 5 -0.19 10.60 -9.51
N GLU A 6 -1.50 10.42 -9.26
CA GLU A 6 -1.97 9.63 -8.11
C GLU A 6 -1.64 8.14 -8.28
N MET A 7 -1.71 7.60 -9.51
CA MET A 7 -1.29 6.23 -9.77
C MET A 7 0.22 6.06 -9.58
N LEU A 8 1.04 7.02 -9.99
CA LEU A 8 2.49 7.00 -9.74
C LEU A 8 2.82 6.99 -8.24
N LYS A 9 2.11 7.77 -7.43
CA LYS A 9 2.25 7.72 -5.96
C LYS A 9 1.88 6.35 -5.41
N LYS A 10 0.75 5.78 -5.82
CA LYS A 10 0.33 4.43 -5.41
C LYS A 10 1.33 3.36 -5.84
N THR A 11 1.95 3.53 -7.01
CA THR A 11 3.02 2.63 -7.47
C THR A 11 4.24 2.72 -6.55
N LEU A 12 4.63 3.91 -6.10
CA LEU A 12 5.69 4.06 -5.10
C LEU A 12 5.32 3.40 -3.77
N GLU A 13 4.11 3.64 -3.26
CA GLU A 13 3.61 2.98 -2.03
C GLU A 13 3.61 1.45 -2.17
N LEU A 14 3.22 0.93 -3.34
CA LEU A 14 3.29 -0.50 -3.64
C LEU A 14 4.74 -1.01 -3.57
N THR A 15 5.71 -0.26 -4.11
CA THR A 15 7.12 -0.68 -4.07
C THR A 15 7.65 -0.78 -2.64
N GLU A 16 7.18 0.08 -1.73
CA GLU A 16 7.54 0.00 -0.31
C GLU A 16 6.94 -1.25 0.34
N ALA A 17 5.68 -1.56 0.03
CA ALA A 17 5.06 -2.81 0.48
C ALA A 17 5.78 -4.05 -0.06
N MET A 18 6.21 -4.03 -1.33
CA MET A 18 6.99 -5.12 -1.93
C MET A 18 8.32 -5.34 -1.20
N VAL A 19 9.05 -4.27 -0.87
CA VAL A 19 10.31 -4.36 -0.10
C VAL A 19 10.04 -4.94 1.29
N ALA A 20 9.02 -4.44 1.99
CA ALA A 20 8.68 -4.92 3.33
C ALA A 20 8.29 -6.41 3.34
N ILE A 21 7.55 -6.88 2.33
CA ILE A 21 7.19 -8.29 2.16
C ILE A 21 8.45 -9.12 1.85
N ALA A 22 9.32 -8.62 0.98
CA ALA A 22 10.56 -9.31 0.63
C ALA A 22 11.45 -9.49 1.86
N ASP A 23 11.61 -8.46 2.69
CA ASP A 23 12.45 -8.53 3.88
C ASP A 23 11.89 -9.46 4.95
N GLN A 24 10.57 -9.42 5.17
CA GLN A 24 9.90 -10.36 6.09
C GLN A 24 9.98 -11.80 5.58
N GLY A 25 9.74 -12.00 4.28
CA GLY A 25 9.76 -13.32 3.65
C GLY A 25 11.16 -13.95 3.63
N ASP A 26 12.20 -13.14 3.38
CA ASP A 26 13.60 -13.58 3.42
C ASP A 26 14.01 -13.99 4.85
N GLY A 27 13.50 -13.29 5.87
CA GLY A 27 13.69 -13.66 7.28
C GLY A 27 12.91 -14.91 7.73
N ALA A 28 11.78 -15.21 7.08
CA ALA A 28 10.92 -16.38 7.36
C ALA A 28 11.18 -17.57 6.41
N ARG A 29 12.27 -17.54 5.66
CA ARG A 29 12.58 -18.49 4.59
C ARG A 29 12.68 -19.94 5.09
N GLU A 30 11.88 -20.84 4.48
CA GLU A 30 11.91 -22.28 4.75
C GLU A 30 12.79 -23.05 3.75
N ASP A 31 12.91 -22.58 2.50
CA ASP A 31 13.66 -23.25 1.44
C ASP A 31 14.41 -22.28 0.52
N VAL A 32 15.21 -22.81 -0.42
CA VAL A 32 15.92 -22.00 -1.42
C VAL A 32 14.98 -21.25 -2.36
N GLY A 33 13.81 -21.83 -2.68
CA GLY A 33 12.81 -21.23 -3.55
C GLY A 33 12.26 -19.91 -3.02
N CYS A 34 11.92 -19.85 -1.73
CA CYS A 34 11.50 -18.65 -1.00
C CYS A 34 12.56 -17.55 -1.11
N GLY A 35 13.84 -17.89 -0.91
CA GLY A 35 14.94 -16.91 -1.03
C GLY A 35 15.03 -16.30 -2.43
N VAL A 36 14.87 -17.12 -3.48
CA VAL A 36 14.85 -16.63 -4.87
C VAL A 36 13.64 -15.75 -5.13
N LEU A 37 12.45 -16.15 -4.66
CA LEU A 37 11.21 -15.39 -4.84
C LEU A 37 11.29 -14.01 -4.16
N TYR A 38 11.73 -13.95 -2.90
CA TYR A 38 11.83 -12.70 -2.17
C TYR A 38 12.98 -11.82 -2.68
N GLY A 39 14.07 -12.42 -3.15
CA GLY A 39 15.12 -11.70 -3.89
C GLY A 39 14.59 -11.05 -5.17
N LEU A 40 13.82 -11.79 -5.98
CA LEU A 40 13.18 -11.28 -7.20
C LEU A 40 12.18 -10.17 -6.89
N LEU A 41 11.37 -10.33 -5.83
CA LEU A 41 10.40 -9.33 -5.39
C LEU A 41 11.09 -8.02 -5.01
N ARG A 42 12.18 -8.11 -4.24
CA ARG A 42 13.00 -6.97 -3.80
C ARG A 42 13.60 -6.22 -4.99
N ASP A 43 14.23 -6.94 -5.92
CA ASP A 43 14.84 -6.36 -7.13
C ASP A 43 13.78 -5.67 -8.02
N SER A 44 12.63 -6.33 -8.22
CA SER A 44 11.51 -5.77 -8.98
C SER A 44 10.99 -4.49 -8.33
N ALA A 45 10.88 -4.45 -7.00
CA ALA A 45 10.43 -3.27 -6.27
C ALA A 45 11.35 -2.07 -6.53
N TYR A 46 12.68 -2.24 -6.46
CA TYR A 46 13.63 -1.17 -6.73
C TYR A 46 13.59 -0.68 -8.18
N LYS A 47 13.46 -1.60 -9.14
CA LYS A 47 13.32 -1.26 -10.57
C LYS A 47 12.07 -0.45 -10.84
N ILE A 48 10.92 -0.86 -10.28
CA ILE A 48 9.66 -0.15 -10.40
C ILE A 48 9.74 1.21 -9.72
N LYS A 49 10.34 1.28 -8.51
CA LYS A 49 10.52 2.53 -7.77
C LYS A 49 11.30 3.56 -8.58
N LYS A 50 12.39 3.12 -9.21
CA LYS A 50 13.20 3.96 -10.09
C LYS A 50 12.38 4.48 -11.27
N ALA A 51 11.73 3.59 -12.01
CA ALA A 51 10.93 3.97 -13.18
C ALA A 51 9.78 4.94 -12.82
N ALA A 52 9.11 4.70 -11.70
CA ALA A 52 8.05 5.58 -11.21
C ALA A 52 8.58 6.97 -10.83
N ALA A 53 9.74 7.05 -10.17
CA ALA A 53 10.39 8.31 -9.84
C ALA A 53 10.80 9.09 -11.11
N GLU A 54 11.39 8.41 -12.09
CA GLU A 54 11.77 9.02 -13.37
C GLU A 54 10.55 9.61 -14.11
N GLU A 55 9.39 8.94 -14.08
CA GLU A 55 8.16 9.47 -14.68
C GLU A 55 7.61 10.67 -13.90
N ILE A 56 7.71 10.68 -12.57
CA ILE A 56 7.34 11.84 -11.74
C ILE A 56 8.23 13.04 -12.10
N GLU A 57 9.55 12.85 -12.20
CA GLU A 57 10.49 13.90 -12.61
C GLU A 57 10.17 14.42 -14.01
N ALA A 58 9.83 13.52 -14.94
CA ALA A 58 9.39 13.90 -16.28
C ALA A 58 8.09 14.74 -16.25
N HIS A 59 7.13 14.38 -15.41
CA HIS A 59 5.91 15.15 -15.20
C HIS A 59 6.18 16.53 -14.58
N VAL A 60 7.10 16.63 -13.63
CA VAL A 60 7.53 17.90 -13.02
C VAL A 60 8.20 18.79 -14.07
N LYS A 61 9.14 18.25 -14.84
CA LYS A 61 9.85 18.99 -15.90
C LYS A 61 8.92 19.52 -17.00
N LYS A 62 7.86 18.76 -17.31
CA LYS A 62 6.82 19.14 -18.29
C LYS A 62 5.77 20.10 -17.71
N GLY A 63 5.83 20.45 -16.41
CA GLY A 63 4.83 21.29 -15.74
C GLY A 63 3.46 20.60 -15.56
N LEU A 64 3.42 19.28 -15.69
CA LEU A 64 2.21 18.45 -15.57
C LEU A 64 1.97 18.00 -14.11
N TRP A 65 2.94 18.25 -13.23
CA TRP A 65 2.80 18.05 -11.80
C TRP A 65 2.23 19.30 -11.14
N PRO A 66 1.04 19.24 -10.52
CA PRO A 66 0.49 20.41 -9.85
C PRO A 66 1.37 20.73 -8.64
N SER A 67 2.17 21.80 -8.75
CA SER A 67 2.83 22.43 -7.60
C SER A 67 1.76 22.75 -6.57
N GLY A 68 1.94 22.30 -5.33
CA GLY A 68 0.87 22.20 -4.34
C GLY A 68 0.14 23.51 -4.07
N ALA A 69 -1.09 23.61 -4.56
CA ALA A 69 -2.13 24.50 -4.03
C ALA A 69 -3.50 23.90 -4.40
N GLY A 70 -4.09 23.12 -3.49
CA GLY A 70 -5.47 22.63 -3.66
C GLY A 70 -5.75 21.16 -3.30
N ALA A 71 -4.89 20.50 -2.51
CA ALA A 71 -5.28 19.24 -1.86
C ALA A 71 -6.03 19.51 -0.54
N ALA A 72 -7.01 20.41 -0.59
CA ALA A 72 -8.01 20.56 0.46
C ALA A 72 -9.37 20.21 -0.17
N LYS A 73 -10.06 19.25 0.44
CA LYS A 73 -11.47 18.87 0.22
C LYS A 73 -11.75 17.90 -0.95
N ARG A 74 -11.45 16.61 -0.72
CA ARG A 74 -12.41 15.56 -1.09
C ARG A 74 -12.74 14.75 0.16
N ARG A 75 -13.95 14.96 0.67
CA ARG A 75 -14.60 14.16 1.72
C ARG A 75 -14.56 12.68 1.31
N PRO A 76 -14.39 11.74 2.25
CA PRO A 76 -14.56 10.32 1.92
C PRO A 76 -16.00 10.09 1.46
N ALA A 77 -16.15 9.54 0.26
CA ALA A 77 -17.40 8.93 -0.16
C ALA A 77 -17.58 7.66 0.70
N GLY A 78 -18.62 7.69 1.53
CA GLY A 78 -19.23 6.60 2.29
C GLY A 78 -18.42 5.31 2.47
N LEU A 79 -17.88 5.12 3.67
CA LEU A 79 -17.80 3.78 4.26
C LEU A 79 -18.67 3.79 5.51
N ALA A 80 -19.90 3.31 5.36
CA ALA A 80 -20.76 2.99 6.47
C ALA A 80 -20.16 1.79 7.20
N THR A 81 -19.44 2.03 8.30
CA THR A 81 -19.24 1.02 9.32
C THR A 81 -20.37 1.15 10.32
N SER A 82 -21.40 0.32 10.17
CA SER A 82 -22.40 0.14 11.23
C SER A 82 -21.71 -0.48 12.44
N GLU A 83 -21.55 0.34 13.48
CA GLU A 83 -21.49 -0.09 14.87
C GLU A 83 -22.54 -1.19 15.13
N VAL A 84 -22.10 -2.41 15.44
CA VAL A 84 -22.90 -3.30 16.29
C VAL A 84 -22.24 -3.29 17.66
N LYS A 85 -22.72 -2.35 18.49
CA LYS A 85 -22.44 -2.32 19.93
C LYS A 85 -22.97 -3.61 20.55
N GLY A 86 -22.14 -4.17 21.42
CA GLY A 86 -22.47 -5.35 22.20
C GLY A 86 -23.74 -5.18 23.02
N ALA A 87 -24.53 -6.25 23.06
CA ALA A 87 -25.42 -6.54 24.15
C ALA A 87 -24.79 -7.69 24.95
N LEU A 88 -24.07 -7.34 26.00
CA LEU A 88 -23.92 -8.21 27.16
C LEU A 88 -25.33 -8.48 27.70
N ASN A 89 -25.75 -9.75 27.82
CA ASN A 89 -26.45 -10.17 29.02
C ASN A 89 -26.31 -11.68 29.26
N THR A 90 -25.45 -12.01 30.22
CA THR A 90 -25.67 -12.97 31.31
C THR A 90 -27.02 -13.69 31.32
N LYS A 91 -27.02 -15.03 31.30
CA LYS A 91 -27.42 -15.91 32.43
C LYS A 91 -27.65 -17.38 32.00
N ILE A 92 -27.16 -18.31 32.85
CA ILE A 92 -27.81 -19.60 33.24
C ILE A 92 -27.69 -20.68 32.16
N ILE A 93 -27.06 -21.86 32.33
CA ILE A 93 -27.10 -22.92 33.36
C ILE A 93 -25.88 -23.83 33.08
N GLY A 94 -25.03 -24.26 34.02
CA GLY A 94 -25.30 -25.36 34.97
C GLY A 94 -25.62 -26.65 34.21
N GLY A 95 -24.73 -27.62 34.02
CA GLY A 95 -24.13 -28.43 35.08
C GLY A 95 -24.79 -29.81 35.12
N LYS A 96 -23.99 -30.84 34.82
CA LYS A 96 -24.26 -32.31 34.84
C LYS A 96 -24.97 -32.91 33.63
#